data_AF-A0A8T6I9H3-F1
#
_entry.id   AF-A0A8T6I9H3-F1
#
_cell.length_a   1.000
_cell.length_b   1.000
_cell.length_c   1.000
_cell.angle_alpha   90.00
_cell.angle_beta   90.00
_cell.angle_gamma   90.00
#
_symmetry.space_group_name_H-M   'P 1'
#
loop_
_entity.id
_entity.type
_entity.pdbx_description
1 polymer ?
#
loop_
_entity_poly.entity_id
_entity_poly.type
_entity_poly.pdbx_seq_one_letter_code
_entity_poly.pdbx_strand_id
1 'polypeptide(L)'
;MAGLLATGGAADDLYELRTQYKDAVHALQAGRITKFRQALRDLEGYALHPYLVYYDIESRLRHLSPADAVKARKTLEDMPLGERLYGRWLVSQARRGRWEVYRDHYVPQQRADARCYHARALYRTGDREAALALVPDLWVVGESQPKACDPLFEVWMAAGLRTEEMAWRRLGLAIDANERMLARYLLRFFSGSRARAAQAYYDGHVRPEVARQRSRFPDTEYGHQALAHALTRYAARNPRAAADAWRGHRARLSLSDGTRTYIDERIALGLATLGEFPPDVDAAADSHSPDYRTGMATASIAHRRWGAATGWIDALDVASRDTLQWRYWLGRA
;
A
#
# COMPACT_ATOMS: atom_id res chain seq x y z
N MET A 1 32.33 19.59 62.47
CA MET A 1 30.95 19.61 61.95
C MET A 1 30.98 19.41 60.45
N ALA A 2 29.98 18.71 59.95
CA ALA A 2 29.91 17.97 58.69
C ALA A 2 30.31 18.73 57.42
N GLY A 3 30.98 18.01 56.51
CA GLY A 3 31.32 18.44 55.17
C GLY A 3 30.12 18.48 54.23
N LEU A 4 30.12 19.48 53.36
CA LEU A 4 29.25 19.58 52.18
C LEU A 4 29.69 18.55 51.14
N LEU A 5 28.83 17.61 50.81
CA LEU A 5 28.97 16.77 49.62
C LEU A 5 28.52 17.57 48.39
N ALA A 6 29.47 17.92 47.53
CA ALA A 6 29.23 18.50 46.22
C ALA A 6 28.62 17.44 45.29
N THR A 7 27.32 17.55 45.00
CA THR A 7 26.61 16.70 44.04
C THR A 7 26.59 17.29 42.61
N GLY A 8 27.42 18.29 42.31
CA GLY A 8 27.41 19.04 41.04
C GLY A 8 28.16 18.39 39.86
N GLY A 9 29.11 17.48 40.11
CA GLY A 9 30.09 17.06 39.09
C GLY A 9 29.53 16.28 37.90
N ALA A 10 28.60 15.34 38.12
CA ALA A 10 28.13 14.45 37.05
C ALA A 10 27.09 15.11 36.11
N ALA A 11 26.34 16.08 36.61
CA ALA A 11 25.32 16.79 35.82
C ALA A 11 25.94 17.88 34.94
N ASP A 12 26.94 18.61 35.46
CA ASP A 12 27.69 19.62 34.71
C ASP A 12 28.57 18.98 33.63
N ASP A 13 29.22 17.84 33.92
CA ASP A 13 29.96 17.03 32.95
C ASP A 13 29.06 16.54 31.80
N LEU A 14 27.86 16.05 32.12
CA LEU A 14 26.90 15.63 31.09
C LEU A 14 26.39 16.80 30.23
N TYR A 15 26.22 17.99 30.81
CA TYR A 15 25.85 19.20 30.06
C TYR A 15 26.97 19.62 29.08
N GLU A 16 28.23 19.55 29.52
CA GLU A 16 29.38 19.86 28.68
C GLU A 16 29.50 18.85 27.53
N LEU A 17 29.41 17.54 27.80
CA LEU A 17 29.42 16.48 26.78
C LEU A 17 28.29 16.66 25.75
N ARG A 18 27.10 17.06 26.18
CA ARG A 18 25.98 17.38 25.27
C ARG A 18 26.29 18.58 24.37
N THR A 19 26.95 19.59 24.91
CA THR A 19 27.35 20.79 24.17
C THR A 19 28.41 20.44 23.13
N GLN A 20 29.46 19.71 23.54
CA GLN A 20 30.52 19.22 22.65
C GLN A 20 29.96 18.34 21.52
N TYR A 21 28.99 17.47 21.81
CA TYR A 21 28.31 16.65 20.81
C TYR A 21 27.56 17.51 19.76
N LYS A 22 26.79 18.51 20.19
CA LYS A 22 26.08 19.43 19.27
C LYS A 22 27.08 20.19 18.39
N ASP A 23 28.15 20.67 19.00
CA ASP A 23 29.24 21.36 18.31
C ASP A 23 29.91 20.48 17.26
N ALA A 24 30.11 19.19 17.55
CA ALA A 24 30.64 18.21 16.59
C ALA A 24 29.70 18.06 15.39
N VAL A 25 28.40 17.87 15.63
CA VAL A 25 27.39 17.75 14.56
C VAL A 25 27.37 19.02 13.69
N HIS A 26 27.38 20.21 14.30
CA HIS A 26 27.45 21.48 13.58
C HIS A 26 28.77 21.65 12.81
N ALA A 27 29.89 21.17 13.35
CA ALA A 27 31.18 21.20 12.66
C ALA A 27 31.12 20.34 11.39
N LEU A 28 30.55 19.14 11.45
CA LEU A 28 30.38 18.27 10.29
C LEU A 28 29.46 18.90 9.23
N GLN A 29 28.31 19.43 9.64
CA GLN A 29 27.37 20.11 8.74
C GLN A 29 28.00 21.32 8.03
N ALA A 30 28.90 22.04 8.72
CA ALA A 30 29.66 23.16 8.17
C ALA A 30 30.92 22.72 7.37
N GLY A 31 31.15 21.42 7.16
CA GLY A 31 32.33 20.92 6.44
C GLY A 31 33.65 21.04 7.21
N ARG A 32 33.61 21.36 8.51
CA ARG A 32 34.80 21.48 9.38
C ARG A 32 35.24 20.10 9.89
N ILE A 33 35.64 19.23 8.96
CA ILE A 33 35.94 17.81 9.21
C ILE A 33 37.02 17.61 10.29
N THR A 34 38.05 18.45 10.33
CA THR A 34 39.10 18.36 11.35
C THR A 34 38.56 18.58 12.76
N LYS A 35 37.73 19.62 12.97
CA LYS A 35 37.09 19.90 14.27
C LYS A 35 36.16 18.76 14.67
N PHE A 36 35.37 18.25 13.71
CA PHE A 36 34.49 17.11 13.96
C PHE A 36 35.25 15.84 14.35
N ARG A 37 36.34 15.50 13.65
CA ARG A 37 37.14 14.30 13.97
C ARG A 37 37.89 14.40 15.28
N GLN A 38 38.22 15.62 15.73
CA GLN A 38 38.75 15.84 17.08
C GLN A 38 37.68 15.50 18.11
N ALA A 39 36.50 16.12 18.00
CA ALA A 39 35.38 15.84 18.90
C ALA A 39 34.92 14.37 18.88
N LEU A 40 35.03 13.68 17.73
CA LEU A 40 34.76 12.25 17.64
C LEU A 40 35.67 11.43 18.58
N ARG A 41 36.96 11.77 18.68
CA ARG A 41 37.89 11.12 19.62
C ARG A 41 37.61 11.51 21.06
N ASP A 42 37.36 12.80 21.29
CA ASP A 42 37.17 13.34 22.65
C ASP A 42 35.92 12.76 23.33
N LEU A 43 34.94 12.29 22.54
CA LEU A 43 33.66 11.78 23.00
C LEU A 43 33.57 10.24 23.03
N GLU A 44 34.66 9.47 22.92
CA GLU A 44 34.63 7.99 22.79
C GLU A 44 33.80 7.26 23.89
N GLY A 45 33.73 7.83 25.10
CA GLY A 45 32.91 7.31 26.22
C GLY A 45 31.49 7.88 26.34
N TYR A 46 31.10 8.85 25.50
CA TYR A 46 29.79 9.48 25.58
C TYR A 46 28.71 8.61 24.92
N ALA A 47 27.55 8.49 25.57
CA ALA A 47 26.48 7.58 25.12
C ALA A 47 26.02 7.78 23.66
N LEU A 48 26.13 8.99 23.10
CA LEU A 48 25.76 9.28 21.71
C LEU A 48 26.94 9.23 20.72
N HIS A 49 28.14 8.87 21.17
CA HIS A 49 29.31 8.70 20.31
C HIS A 49 29.06 7.83 19.06
N PRO A 50 28.31 6.71 19.13
CA PRO A 50 28.00 5.91 17.94
C PRO A 50 27.25 6.67 16.83
N TYR A 51 26.51 7.74 17.17
CA TYR A 51 25.91 8.62 16.16
C TYR A 51 26.96 9.49 15.47
N LEU A 52 28.00 9.94 16.17
CA LEU A 52 29.13 10.65 15.53
C LEU A 52 29.89 9.71 14.59
N VAL A 53 30.13 8.46 15.00
CA VAL A 53 30.72 7.44 14.11
C VAL A 53 29.85 7.25 12.86
N TYR A 54 28.53 7.11 13.04
CA TYR A 54 27.58 7.02 11.93
C TYR A 54 27.67 8.23 10.98
N TYR A 55 27.67 9.45 11.52
CA TYR A 55 27.74 10.67 10.72
C TYR A 55 29.07 10.83 9.99
N ASP A 56 30.20 10.44 10.60
CA ASP A 56 31.50 10.43 9.92
C ASP A 56 31.43 9.54 8.68
N ILE A 57 30.96 8.31 8.84
CA ILE A 57 30.93 7.33 7.75
C ILE A 57 29.91 7.75 6.68
N GLU A 58 28.75 8.26 7.08
CA GLU A 58 27.74 8.77 6.17
C GLU A 58 28.28 9.93 5.32
N SER A 59 29.07 10.83 5.89
CA SER A 59 29.64 11.97 5.14
C SER A 59 30.53 11.56 3.96
N ARG A 60 31.12 10.36 4.05
CA ARG A 60 32.04 9.78 3.06
C ARG A 60 31.48 8.54 2.37
N LEU A 61 30.18 8.26 2.50
CA LEU A 61 29.49 7.07 1.99
C LEU A 61 29.73 6.79 0.51
N ARG A 62 29.88 7.83 -0.31
CA ARG A 62 30.18 7.72 -1.75
C ARG A 62 31.57 7.10 -2.00
N HIS A 63 32.52 7.29 -1.10
CA HIS A 63 33.91 6.85 -1.28
C HIS A 63 34.22 5.55 -0.53
N LEU A 64 33.26 5.01 0.22
CA LEU A 64 33.42 3.73 0.92
C LEU A 64 33.65 2.58 -0.07
N SER A 65 34.73 1.82 0.18
CA SER A 65 34.92 0.51 -0.42
C SER A 65 33.86 -0.48 0.10
N PRO A 66 33.61 -1.60 -0.60
CA PRO A 66 32.68 -2.61 -0.09
C PRO A 66 33.13 -3.21 1.25
N ALA A 67 34.43 -3.45 1.42
CA ALA A 67 34.98 -3.93 2.69
C ALA A 67 34.74 -2.94 3.84
N ASP A 68 34.95 -1.64 3.60
CA ASP A 68 34.69 -0.60 4.61
C ASP A 68 33.20 -0.47 4.94
N ALA A 69 32.31 -0.67 3.97
CA ALA A 69 30.87 -0.65 4.21
C ALA A 69 30.40 -1.83 5.05
N VAL A 70 30.92 -3.03 4.79
CA VAL A 70 30.65 -4.22 5.62
C VAL A 70 31.22 -4.03 7.02
N LYS A 71 32.44 -3.51 7.15
CA LYS A 71 33.04 -3.18 8.43
C LYS A 71 32.20 -2.15 9.20
N ALA A 72 31.78 -1.07 8.54
CA ALA A 72 30.94 -0.04 9.14
C ALA A 72 29.58 -0.57 9.61
N ARG A 73 28.96 -1.46 8.83
CA ARG A 73 27.73 -2.17 9.23
C ARG A 73 27.94 -2.96 10.52
N LYS A 74 29.05 -3.70 10.60
CA LYS A 74 29.44 -4.51 11.78
C LYS A 74 29.74 -3.65 13.01
N THR A 75 30.47 -2.54 12.84
CA THR A 75 30.80 -1.60 13.94
C THR A 75 29.56 -1.00 14.60
N LEU A 76 28.44 -0.93 13.89
CA LEU A 76 27.19 -0.33 14.36
C LEU A 76 26.07 -1.38 14.52
N GLU A 77 26.39 -2.66 14.67
CA GLU A 77 25.41 -3.76 14.63
C GLU A 77 24.47 -3.80 15.83
N ASP A 78 24.94 -3.36 17.01
CA ASP A 78 24.12 -3.29 18.24
C ASP A 78 23.06 -2.16 18.17
N MET A 79 23.00 -1.45 17.04
CA MET A 79 22.08 -0.34 16.81
C MET A 79 21.39 -0.49 15.45
N PRO A 80 20.18 0.07 15.27
CA PRO A 80 19.53 0.14 13.96
C PRO A 80 20.30 1.00 12.94
N LEU A 81 21.44 1.60 13.33
CA LEU A 81 22.27 2.45 12.50
C LEU A 81 23.11 1.67 11.48
N GLY A 82 23.59 0.46 11.83
CA GLY A 82 24.43 -0.35 10.92
C GLY A 82 23.68 -0.74 9.64
N GLU A 83 22.48 -1.31 9.78
CA GLU A 83 21.63 -1.67 8.64
C GLU A 83 21.19 -0.43 7.84
N ARG A 84 20.84 0.66 8.52
CA ARG A 84 20.46 1.91 7.87
C ARG A 84 21.62 2.48 7.03
N LEU A 85 22.84 2.46 7.55
CA LEU A 85 24.03 2.91 6.85
C LEU A 85 24.31 2.03 5.63
N TYR A 86 24.23 0.72 5.80
CA TYR A 86 24.47 -0.25 4.73
C TYR A 86 23.45 -0.12 3.60
N GLY A 87 22.16 0.05 3.92
CA GLY A 87 21.12 0.31 2.93
C GLY A 87 21.36 1.61 2.15
N ARG A 88 21.79 2.69 2.82
CA ARG A 88 22.18 3.95 2.15
C ARG A 88 23.38 3.75 1.24
N TRP A 89 24.38 2.96 1.66
CA TRP A 89 25.55 2.64 0.86
C TRP A 89 25.16 1.84 -0.39
N LEU A 90 24.31 0.81 -0.28
CA LEU A 90 23.79 0.05 -1.42
C LEU A 90 23.06 0.96 -2.43
N VAL A 91 22.14 1.81 -1.96
CA VAL A 91 21.44 2.77 -2.83
C VAL A 91 22.45 3.69 -3.54
N SER A 92 23.51 4.12 -2.86
CA SER A 92 24.59 4.90 -3.46
C SER A 92 25.34 4.14 -4.56
N GLN A 93 25.58 2.83 -4.41
CA GLN A 93 26.19 2.01 -5.46
C GLN A 93 25.31 1.94 -6.71
N ALA A 94 24.01 1.67 -6.54
CA ALA A 94 23.05 1.61 -7.63
C ALA A 94 22.91 2.95 -8.37
N ARG A 95 22.83 4.07 -7.64
CA ARG A 95 22.77 5.42 -8.24
C ARG A 95 24.00 5.77 -9.07
N ARG A 96 25.15 5.18 -8.76
CA ARG A 96 26.41 5.35 -9.50
C ARG A 96 26.63 4.31 -10.60
N GLY A 97 25.65 3.42 -10.82
CA GLY A 97 25.76 2.37 -11.82
C GLY A 97 26.78 1.28 -11.50
N ARG A 98 27.20 1.13 -10.23
CA ARG A 98 28.08 0.03 -9.81
C ARG A 98 27.25 -1.24 -9.60
N TRP A 99 26.78 -1.81 -10.70
CA TRP A 99 25.78 -2.88 -10.70
C TRP A 99 26.34 -4.20 -10.18
N GLU A 100 27.58 -4.55 -10.50
CA GLU A 100 28.26 -5.73 -9.97
C GLU A 100 28.36 -5.62 -8.44
N VAL A 101 28.87 -4.49 -7.94
CA VAL A 101 28.96 -4.25 -6.49
C VAL A 101 27.60 -4.29 -5.82
N TYR A 102 26.56 -3.70 -6.43
CA TYR A 102 25.22 -3.77 -5.86
C TYR A 102 24.71 -5.20 -5.79
N ARG A 103 24.87 -5.97 -6.89
CA ARG A 103 24.42 -7.36 -6.99
C ARG A 103 25.09 -8.23 -5.93
N ASP A 104 26.41 -8.15 -5.83
CA ASP A 104 27.21 -9.02 -4.96
C ASP A 104 26.98 -8.73 -3.46
N HIS A 105 26.47 -7.55 -3.13
CA HIS A 105 26.21 -7.12 -1.76
C HIS A 105 24.72 -6.93 -1.43
N TYR A 106 23.82 -7.25 -2.36
CA TYR A 106 22.40 -7.11 -2.13
C TYR A 106 21.91 -8.07 -1.05
N VAL A 107 21.12 -7.54 -0.11
CA VAL A 107 20.42 -8.34 0.90
C VAL A 107 18.93 -8.35 0.56
N PRO A 108 18.30 -9.53 0.40
CA PRO A 108 16.87 -9.65 0.16
C PRO A 108 16.04 -8.88 1.20
N GLN A 109 15.13 -8.04 0.73
CA GLN A 109 14.24 -7.23 1.56
C GLN A 109 12.96 -6.86 0.81
N GLN A 110 11.94 -6.41 1.54
CA GLN A 110 10.62 -6.12 0.95
C GLN A 110 10.50 -4.74 0.29
N ARG A 111 11.42 -3.82 0.57
CA ARG A 111 11.36 -2.47 0.01
C ARG A 111 11.41 -2.50 -1.52
N ALA A 112 10.42 -1.88 -2.16
CA ALA A 112 10.29 -1.84 -3.61
C ALA A 112 11.51 -1.22 -4.31
N ASP A 113 12.08 -0.14 -3.76
CA ASP A 113 13.26 0.51 -4.34
C ASP A 113 14.48 -0.42 -4.38
N ALA A 114 14.74 -1.14 -3.29
CA ALA A 114 15.83 -2.09 -3.19
C ALA A 114 15.65 -3.29 -4.13
N ARG A 115 14.45 -3.85 -4.21
CA ARG A 115 14.11 -4.93 -5.15
C ARG A 115 14.26 -4.49 -6.59
N CYS A 116 13.82 -3.27 -6.93
CA CYS A 116 14.00 -2.71 -8.26
C CYS A 116 15.46 -2.45 -8.61
N TYR A 117 16.28 -1.98 -7.66
CA TYR A 117 17.72 -1.86 -7.87
C TYR A 117 18.40 -3.23 -8.04
N HIS A 118 17.95 -4.26 -7.31
CA HIS A 118 18.46 -5.62 -7.49
C HIS A 118 18.14 -6.17 -8.88
N ALA A 119 16.89 -6.07 -9.31
CA ALA A 119 16.49 -6.50 -10.64
C ALA A 119 17.22 -5.70 -11.74
N ARG A 120 17.45 -4.39 -11.54
CA ARG A 120 18.31 -3.60 -12.43
C ARG A 120 19.75 -4.06 -12.45
N ALA A 121 20.31 -4.44 -11.30
CA ALA A 121 21.67 -4.95 -11.22
C ALA A 121 21.79 -6.24 -12.04
N LEU A 122 20.91 -7.22 -11.82
CA LEU A 122 20.82 -8.44 -12.63
C LEU A 122 20.74 -8.14 -14.13
N TYR A 123 19.85 -7.22 -14.53
CA TYR A 123 19.68 -6.85 -15.93
C TYR A 123 20.96 -6.28 -16.57
N ARG A 124 21.68 -5.45 -15.80
CA ARG A 124 22.89 -4.77 -16.26
C ARG A 124 24.13 -5.64 -16.24
N THR A 125 24.14 -6.69 -15.41
CA THR A 125 25.26 -7.64 -15.29
C THR A 125 25.08 -8.91 -16.13
N GLY A 126 24.05 -8.98 -16.99
CA GLY A 126 23.87 -10.05 -17.97
C GLY A 126 22.69 -11.00 -17.69
N ASP A 127 22.20 -11.05 -16.46
CA ASP A 127 21.11 -11.94 -16.02
C ASP A 127 19.73 -11.34 -16.36
N ARG A 128 19.52 -11.00 -17.64
CA ARG A 128 18.35 -10.22 -18.10
C ARG A 128 17.02 -10.95 -17.88
N GLU A 129 16.97 -12.25 -18.13
CA GLU A 129 15.75 -13.04 -17.96
C GLU A 129 15.32 -13.06 -16.48
N ALA A 130 16.26 -13.36 -15.57
CA ALA A 130 16.02 -13.33 -14.13
C ALA A 130 15.57 -11.93 -13.66
N ALA A 131 16.16 -10.86 -14.19
CA ALA A 131 15.74 -9.51 -13.88
C ALA A 131 14.30 -9.21 -14.31
N LEU A 132 13.92 -9.61 -15.53
CA LEU A 132 12.58 -9.37 -16.07
C LEU A 132 11.51 -10.24 -15.40
N ALA A 133 11.88 -11.44 -14.93
CA ALA A 133 11.01 -12.32 -14.17
C ALA A 133 10.57 -11.72 -12.81
N LEU A 134 11.35 -10.80 -12.24
CA LEU A 134 11.00 -10.10 -10.99
C LEU A 134 10.00 -8.95 -11.19
N VAL A 135 9.82 -8.49 -12.44
CA VAL A 135 9.02 -7.29 -12.74
C VAL A 135 7.53 -7.45 -12.44
N PRO A 136 6.84 -8.56 -12.77
CA PRO A 136 5.42 -8.70 -12.48
C PRO A 136 5.05 -8.43 -11.03
N ASP A 137 5.82 -8.97 -10.08
CA ASP A 137 5.60 -8.77 -8.64
C ASP A 137 5.87 -7.33 -8.18
N LEU A 138 6.71 -6.59 -8.91
CA LEU A 138 7.00 -5.19 -8.65
C LEU A 138 6.01 -4.26 -9.36
N TRP A 139 5.44 -4.69 -10.49
CA TRP A 139 4.55 -3.88 -11.31
C TRP A 139 3.11 -4.00 -10.87
N VAL A 140 2.60 -5.21 -10.60
CA VAL A 140 1.18 -5.46 -10.31
C VAL A 140 0.88 -5.20 -8.83
N VAL A 141 1.00 -3.92 -8.46
CA VAL A 141 0.69 -3.38 -7.13
C VAL A 141 -0.21 -2.15 -7.25
N GLY A 142 -0.97 -1.84 -6.20
CA GLY A 142 -1.95 -0.74 -6.19
C GLY A 142 -1.35 0.66 -6.08
N GLU A 143 -0.07 0.76 -5.70
CA GLU A 143 0.60 2.04 -5.46
C GLU A 143 1.59 2.43 -6.56
N SER A 144 1.93 3.73 -6.57
CA SER A 144 2.97 4.26 -7.43
C SER A 144 4.33 3.79 -6.93
N GLN A 145 5.09 3.12 -7.81
CA GLN A 145 6.38 2.56 -7.43
C GLN A 145 7.51 3.61 -7.43
N PRO A 146 8.58 3.39 -6.66
CA PRO A 146 9.73 4.29 -6.65
C PRO A 146 10.36 4.44 -8.03
N LYS A 147 10.92 5.62 -8.33
CA LYS A 147 11.68 5.91 -9.58
C LYS A 147 12.82 4.92 -9.87
N ALA A 148 13.27 4.17 -8.85
CA ALA A 148 14.23 3.09 -9.03
C ALA A 148 13.73 2.02 -10.01
N CYS A 149 12.42 1.81 -10.10
CA CYS A 149 11.76 0.78 -10.90
C CYS A 149 11.55 1.17 -12.37
N ASP A 150 11.39 2.47 -12.67
CA ASP A 150 11.00 2.95 -14.00
C ASP A 150 11.86 2.38 -15.15
N PRO A 151 13.20 2.35 -15.07
CA PRO A 151 14.01 1.85 -16.19
C PRO A 151 13.79 0.37 -16.48
N LEU A 152 13.48 -0.43 -15.45
CA LEU A 152 13.21 -1.85 -15.62
C LEU A 152 11.81 -2.07 -16.19
N PHE A 153 10.84 -1.28 -15.74
CA PHE A 153 9.49 -1.31 -16.28
C PHE A 153 9.45 -0.88 -17.76
N GLU A 154 10.20 0.15 -18.13
CA GLU A 154 10.30 0.60 -19.53
C GLU A 154 10.80 -0.52 -20.44
N VAL A 155 11.90 -1.19 -20.06
CA VAL A 155 12.45 -2.31 -20.83
C VAL A 155 11.49 -3.50 -20.86
N TRP A 156 10.90 -3.86 -19.73
CA TRP A 156 9.95 -4.96 -19.63
C TRP A 156 8.69 -4.74 -20.48
N MET A 157 8.18 -3.50 -20.50
CA MET A 157 7.05 -3.12 -21.36
C MET A 157 7.45 -3.10 -22.83
N ALA A 158 8.63 -2.58 -23.18
CA ALA A 158 9.14 -2.55 -24.56
C ALA A 158 9.38 -3.97 -25.12
N ALA A 159 9.72 -4.92 -24.25
CA ALA A 159 9.84 -6.34 -24.59
C ALA A 159 8.47 -7.04 -24.81
N GLY A 160 7.34 -6.34 -24.66
CA GLY A 160 6.01 -6.92 -24.85
C GLY A 160 5.55 -7.87 -23.73
N LEU A 161 6.28 -7.95 -22.62
CA LEU A 161 5.99 -8.88 -21.51
C LEU A 161 4.83 -8.40 -20.62
N ARG A 162 4.41 -7.14 -20.79
CA ARG A 162 3.24 -6.59 -20.11
C ARG A 162 1.96 -6.95 -20.86
N THR A 163 1.18 -7.87 -20.31
CA THR A 163 -0.15 -8.20 -20.86
C THR A 163 -1.22 -7.20 -20.41
N GLU A 164 -2.36 -7.17 -21.12
CA GLU A 164 -3.52 -6.39 -20.70
C GLU A 164 -4.15 -6.94 -19.41
N GLU A 165 -4.09 -8.25 -19.18
CA GLU A 165 -4.55 -8.89 -17.95
C GLU A 165 -3.75 -8.40 -16.74
N MET A 166 -2.43 -8.29 -16.86
CA MET A 166 -1.58 -7.71 -15.81
C MET A 166 -1.90 -6.23 -15.57
N ALA A 167 -2.13 -5.46 -16.64
CA ALA A 167 -2.54 -4.07 -16.51
C ALA A 167 -3.91 -3.93 -15.84
N TRP A 168 -4.85 -4.84 -16.13
CA TRP A 168 -6.17 -4.88 -15.51
C TRP A 168 -6.08 -5.14 -14.01
N ARG A 169 -5.30 -6.16 -13.61
CA ARG A 169 -5.05 -6.44 -12.18
C ARG A 169 -4.47 -5.23 -11.47
N ARG A 170 -3.49 -4.55 -12.07
CA ARG A 170 -2.91 -3.33 -11.49
C ARG A 170 -3.92 -2.18 -11.42
N LEU A 171 -4.77 -2.01 -12.44
CA LEU A 171 -5.82 -1.00 -12.46
C LEU A 171 -6.81 -1.23 -11.31
N GLY A 172 -7.24 -2.48 -11.09
CA GLY A 172 -8.08 -2.86 -9.96
C GLY A 172 -7.44 -2.50 -8.63
N LEU A 173 -6.19 -2.94 -8.39
CA LEU A 173 -5.46 -2.62 -7.15
C LEU A 173 -5.31 -1.10 -6.93
N ALA A 174 -5.06 -0.33 -7.99
CA ALA A 174 -4.96 1.13 -7.89
C ALA A 174 -6.32 1.79 -7.59
N ILE A 175 -7.42 1.24 -8.13
CA ILE A 175 -8.78 1.69 -7.83
C ILE A 175 -9.14 1.38 -6.38
N ASP A 176 -8.80 0.20 -5.87
CA ASP A 176 -9.05 -0.22 -4.49
C ASP A 176 -8.25 0.64 -3.50
N ALA A 177 -6.99 0.95 -3.83
CA ALA A 177 -6.13 1.85 -3.07
C ALA A 177 -6.47 3.34 -3.23
N ASN A 178 -7.48 3.69 -4.04
CA ASN A 178 -7.88 5.07 -4.36
C ASN A 178 -6.74 5.92 -5.00
N GLU A 179 -5.79 5.25 -5.66
CA GLU A 179 -4.64 5.81 -6.40
C GLU A 179 -5.06 6.31 -7.79
N ARG A 180 -5.89 7.37 -7.81
CA ARG A 180 -6.56 7.88 -9.02
C ARG A 180 -5.62 8.30 -10.14
N MET A 181 -4.44 8.82 -9.80
CA MET A 181 -3.46 9.25 -10.82
C MET A 181 -2.82 8.04 -11.51
N LEU A 182 -2.45 7.02 -10.73
CA LEU A 182 -1.96 5.76 -11.27
C LEU A 182 -3.05 5.06 -12.08
N ALA A 183 -4.27 4.94 -11.57
CA ALA A 183 -5.38 4.33 -12.28
C ALA A 183 -5.62 4.99 -13.65
N ARG A 184 -5.60 6.34 -13.70
CA ARG A 184 -5.72 7.09 -14.97
C ARG A 184 -4.56 6.80 -15.92
N TYR A 185 -3.33 6.77 -15.41
CA TYR A 185 -2.14 6.44 -16.19
C TYR A 185 -2.23 5.05 -16.83
N LEU A 186 -2.80 4.07 -16.10
CA LEU A 186 -2.90 2.69 -16.56
C LEU A 186 -3.85 2.51 -17.75
N LEU A 187 -4.79 3.43 -17.99
CA LEU A 187 -5.78 3.33 -19.06
C LEU A 187 -5.16 3.22 -20.47
N ARG A 188 -3.95 3.74 -20.66
CA ARG A 188 -3.22 3.68 -21.94
C ARG A 188 -2.73 2.28 -22.33
N PHE A 189 -2.80 1.33 -21.41
CA PHE A 189 -2.28 -0.03 -21.60
C PHE A 189 -3.31 -1.01 -22.16
N PHE A 190 -4.50 -0.51 -22.50
CA PHE A 190 -5.60 -1.31 -23.02
C PHE A 190 -6.00 -0.83 -24.41
N SER A 191 -6.56 -1.75 -25.18
CA SER A 191 -7.10 -1.52 -26.52
C SER A 191 -8.51 -2.11 -26.66
N GLY A 192 -9.21 -1.77 -27.75
CA GLY A 192 -10.50 -2.37 -28.11
C GLY A 192 -11.58 -2.32 -27.01
N SER A 193 -12.21 -3.46 -26.75
CA SER A 193 -13.26 -3.58 -25.72
C SER A 193 -12.72 -3.41 -24.29
N ARG A 194 -11.48 -3.84 -24.03
CA ARG A 194 -10.82 -3.67 -22.72
C ARG A 194 -10.51 -2.22 -22.41
N ALA A 195 -10.12 -1.41 -23.40
CA ALA A 195 -9.96 0.03 -23.22
C ALA A 195 -11.26 0.70 -22.76
N ARG A 196 -12.39 0.34 -23.38
CA ARG A 196 -13.71 0.84 -22.97
C ARG A 196 -14.07 0.40 -21.54
N ALA A 197 -13.83 -0.88 -21.20
CA ALA A 197 -14.07 -1.38 -19.86
C ALA A 197 -13.19 -0.69 -18.80
N ALA A 198 -11.89 -0.50 -19.08
CA ALA A 198 -10.95 0.14 -18.18
C ALA A 198 -11.32 1.61 -17.92
N GLN A 199 -11.69 2.34 -18.98
CA GLN A 199 -12.20 3.70 -18.87
C GLN A 199 -13.48 3.74 -18.03
N ALA A 200 -14.42 2.81 -18.26
CA ALA A 200 -15.65 2.73 -17.49
C ALA A 200 -15.38 2.39 -16.01
N TYR A 201 -14.37 1.56 -15.73
CA TYR A 201 -13.97 1.20 -14.37
C TYR A 201 -13.43 2.42 -13.61
N TYR A 202 -12.52 3.16 -14.25
CA TYR A 202 -11.99 4.41 -13.71
C TYR A 202 -13.08 5.48 -13.53
N ASP A 203 -13.91 5.69 -14.56
CA ASP A 203 -15.00 6.68 -14.52
C ASP A 203 -16.01 6.32 -13.43
N GLY A 204 -16.35 5.04 -13.26
CA GLY A 204 -17.24 4.56 -12.21
C GLY A 204 -16.67 4.75 -10.81
N HIS A 205 -15.35 4.66 -10.66
CA HIS A 205 -14.68 4.96 -9.39
C HIS A 205 -14.80 6.45 -9.00
N VAL A 206 -14.55 7.35 -9.96
CA VAL A 206 -14.50 8.80 -9.73
C VAL A 206 -15.89 9.46 -9.77
N ARG A 207 -16.76 9.01 -10.67
CA ARG A 207 -18.10 9.53 -10.94
C ARG A 207 -19.07 8.36 -11.21
N PRO A 208 -19.60 7.73 -10.14
CA PRO A 208 -20.40 6.51 -10.26
C PRO A 208 -21.70 6.66 -11.06
N GLU A 209 -22.18 7.90 -11.25
CA GLU A 209 -23.35 8.23 -12.09
C GLU A 209 -23.19 7.78 -13.55
N VAL A 210 -21.96 7.54 -14.00
CA VAL A 210 -21.67 6.97 -15.33
C VAL A 210 -22.36 5.62 -15.53
N ALA A 211 -22.68 4.90 -14.45
CA ALA A 211 -23.46 3.66 -14.49
C ALA A 211 -24.80 3.81 -15.23
N ARG A 212 -25.37 5.02 -15.31
CA ARG A 212 -26.60 5.30 -16.10
C ARG A 212 -26.39 5.17 -17.62
N GLN A 213 -25.15 5.32 -18.10
CA GLN A 213 -24.82 5.35 -19.53
C GLN A 213 -24.55 3.95 -20.05
N ARG A 214 -25.59 3.27 -20.55
CA ARG A 214 -25.51 1.85 -20.94
C ARG A 214 -24.40 1.53 -21.96
N SER A 215 -24.19 2.40 -22.94
CA SER A 215 -23.18 2.22 -24.01
C SER A 215 -21.73 2.24 -23.51
N ARG A 216 -21.46 2.76 -22.30
CA ARG A 216 -20.11 2.80 -21.71
C ARG A 216 -19.59 1.41 -21.32
N PHE A 217 -20.48 0.47 -21.02
CA PHE A 217 -20.13 -0.83 -20.47
C PHE A 217 -20.27 -1.93 -21.53
N PRO A 218 -19.16 -2.48 -22.04
CA PRO A 218 -19.19 -3.60 -22.99
C PRO A 218 -19.74 -4.87 -22.33
N ASP A 219 -20.37 -5.75 -23.12
CA ASP A 219 -20.82 -7.07 -22.65
C ASP A 219 -19.64 -8.06 -22.67
N THR A 220 -18.70 -7.84 -21.76
CA THR A 220 -17.51 -8.67 -21.54
C THR A 220 -17.26 -8.77 -20.04
N GLU A 221 -16.50 -9.78 -19.60
CA GLU A 221 -16.14 -9.96 -18.18
C GLU A 221 -15.58 -8.67 -17.55
N TYR A 222 -14.65 -8.00 -18.24
CA TYR A 222 -14.08 -6.72 -17.79
C TYR A 222 -15.11 -5.59 -17.71
N GLY A 223 -16.04 -5.53 -18.67
CA GLY A 223 -17.13 -4.56 -18.67
C GLY A 223 -18.13 -4.81 -17.53
N HIS A 224 -18.38 -6.07 -17.20
CA HIS A 224 -19.21 -6.50 -16.08
C HIS A 224 -18.58 -6.11 -14.74
N GLN A 225 -17.27 -6.33 -14.57
CA GLN A 225 -16.53 -5.90 -13.38
C GLN A 225 -16.58 -4.38 -13.22
N ALA A 226 -16.33 -3.62 -14.30
CA ALA A 226 -16.42 -2.16 -14.29
C ALA A 226 -17.82 -1.66 -13.91
N LEU A 227 -18.87 -2.30 -14.44
CA LEU A 227 -20.26 -1.98 -14.12
C LEU A 227 -20.59 -2.27 -12.66
N ALA A 228 -20.21 -3.45 -12.17
CA ALA A 228 -20.43 -3.85 -10.79
C ALA A 228 -19.82 -2.85 -9.80
N HIS A 229 -18.59 -2.40 -10.06
CA HIS A 229 -17.93 -1.36 -9.27
C HIS A 229 -18.69 -0.03 -9.31
N ALA A 230 -19.03 0.44 -10.51
CA ALA A 230 -19.74 1.71 -10.70
C ALA A 230 -21.10 1.70 -9.97
N LEU A 231 -21.88 0.62 -10.11
CA LEU A 231 -23.17 0.47 -9.44
C LEU A 231 -23.02 0.34 -7.92
N THR A 232 -22.02 -0.39 -7.43
CA THR A 232 -21.75 -0.48 -5.98
C THR A 232 -21.49 0.89 -5.37
N ARG A 233 -20.62 1.68 -6.00
CA ARG A 233 -20.33 3.04 -5.56
C ARG A 233 -21.51 3.98 -5.74
N TYR A 234 -22.32 3.78 -6.79
CA TYR A 234 -23.50 4.59 -7.00
C TYR A 234 -24.57 4.29 -5.95
N ALA A 235 -24.75 3.01 -5.59
CA ALA A 235 -25.69 2.58 -4.57
C ALA A 235 -25.36 3.18 -3.20
N ALA A 236 -24.08 3.28 -2.86
CA ALA A 236 -23.65 3.94 -1.62
C ALA A 236 -23.95 5.45 -1.57
N ARG A 237 -24.19 6.11 -2.71
CA ARG A 237 -24.46 7.56 -2.80
C ARG A 237 -25.91 7.90 -3.12
N ASN A 238 -26.53 7.14 -4.02
CA ASN A 238 -27.89 7.29 -4.48
C ASN A 238 -28.48 5.90 -4.83
N PRO A 239 -28.96 5.17 -3.80
CA PRO A 239 -29.44 3.80 -3.95
C PRO A 239 -30.54 3.63 -5.00
N ARG A 240 -31.55 4.51 -4.99
CA ARG A 240 -32.69 4.45 -5.92
C ARG A 240 -32.25 4.62 -7.37
N ALA A 241 -31.39 5.61 -7.64
CA ALA A 241 -30.90 5.83 -8.99
C ALA A 241 -29.93 4.73 -9.47
N ALA A 242 -29.20 4.08 -8.55
CA ALA A 242 -28.42 2.90 -8.87
C ALA A 242 -29.31 1.70 -9.24
N ALA A 243 -30.40 1.48 -8.49
CA ALA A 243 -31.39 0.46 -8.81
C ALA A 243 -32.02 0.69 -10.20
N ASP A 244 -32.38 1.93 -10.53
CA ASP A 244 -32.89 2.30 -11.86
C ASP A 244 -31.89 2.02 -12.98
N ALA A 245 -30.63 2.42 -12.77
CA ALA A 245 -29.56 2.15 -13.73
C ALA A 245 -29.37 0.64 -13.93
N TRP A 246 -29.37 -0.13 -12.84
CA TRP A 246 -29.18 -1.57 -12.87
C TRP A 246 -30.29 -2.31 -13.62
N ARG A 247 -31.56 -1.97 -13.39
CA ARG A 247 -32.70 -2.52 -14.16
C ARG A 247 -32.48 -2.39 -15.67
N GLY A 248 -31.91 -1.27 -16.10
CA GLY A 248 -31.59 -1.01 -17.50
C GLY A 248 -30.47 -1.86 -18.10
N HIS A 249 -29.53 -2.33 -17.28
CA HIS A 249 -28.41 -3.19 -17.70
C HIS A 249 -28.76 -4.67 -17.62
N ARG A 250 -29.50 -5.06 -16.57
CA ARG A 250 -29.79 -6.47 -16.24
C ARG A 250 -30.41 -7.25 -17.41
N ALA A 251 -31.29 -6.60 -18.17
CA ALA A 251 -31.97 -7.20 -19.32
C ALA A 251 -31.10 -7.33 -20.59
N ARG A 252 -30.00 -6.58 -20.66
CA ARG A 252 -29.16 -6.49 -21.88
C ARG A 252 -27.87 -7.31 -21.79
N LEU A 253 -27.30 -7.44 -20.59
CA LEU A 253 -25.97 -8.02 -20.40
C LEU A 253 -26.03 -9.50 -20.04
N SER A 254 -25.05 -10.24 -20.56
CA SER A 254 -24.85 -11.67 -20.34
C SER A 254 -24.04 -11.90 -19.06
N LEU A 255 -24.53 -11.39 -17.93
CA LEU A 255 -23.86 -11.45 -16.63
C LEU A 255 -23.99 -12.84 -16.00
N SER A 256 -22.93 -13.30 -15.36
CA SER A 256 -22.96 -14.48 -14.48
C SER A 256 -23.87 -14.23 -13.28
N ASP A 257 -24.47 -15.30 -12.76
CA ASP A 257 -25.36 -15.21 -11.59
C ASP A 257 -24.65 -14.59 -10.39
N GLY A 258 -23.40 -14.98 -10.14
CA GLY A 258 -22.59 -14.38 -9.08
C GLY A 258 -22.43 -12.85 -9.22
N THR A 259 -22.20 -12.35 -10.43
CA THR A 259 -22.09 -10.89 -10.66
C THR A 259 -23.44 -10.20 -10.46
N ARG A 260 -24.54 -10.82 -10.92
CA ARG A 260 -25.90 -10.28 -10.72
C ARG A 260 -26.23 -10.20 -9.24
N THR A 261 -26.02 -11.29 -8.49
CA THR A 261 -26.24 -11.34 -7.04
C THR A 261 -25.40 -10.30 -6.32
N TYR A 262 -24.11 -10.19 -6.62
CA TYR A 262 -23.26 -9.17 -6.02
C TYR A 262 -23.80 -7.73 -6.22
N ILE A 263 -24.25 -7.40 -7.44
CA ILE A 263 -24.83 -6.08 -7.72
C ILE A 263 -26.17 -5.90 -6.99
N ASP A 264 -27.05 -6.91 -7.05
CA ASP A 264 -28.36 -6.89 -6.39
C ASP A 264 -28.19 -6.65 -4.88
N GLU A 265 -27.26 -7.33 -4.22
CA GLU A 265 -26.96 -7.17 -2.79
C GLU A 265 -26.44 -5.77 -2.45
N ARG A 266 -25.49 -5.24 -3.22
CA ARG A 266 -24.95 -3.89 -2.96
C ARG A 266 -26.02 -2.80 -3.13
N ILE A 267 -26.93 -2.97 -4.09
CA ILE A 267 -28.06 -2.05 -4.29
C ILE A 267 -29.09 -2.20 -3.17
N ALA A 268 -29.47 -3.44 -2.83
CA ALA A 268 -30.42 -3.72 -1.74
C ALA A 268 -29.91 -3.17 -0.40
N LEU A 269 -28.62 -3.35 -0.10
CA LEU A 269 -28.00 -2.76 1.09
C LEU A 269 -28.07 -1.24 1.07
N GLY A 270 -27.77 -0.60 -0.07
CA GLY A 270 -27.92 0.84 -0.25
C GLY A 270 -29.36 1.30 0.03
N LEU A 271 -30.36 0.62 -0.52
CA LEU A 271 -31.79 0.95 -0.31
C LEU A 271 -32.19 0.76 1.16
N ALA A 272 -31.68 -0.29 1.81
CA ALA A 272 -31.94 -0.55 3.22
C ALA A 272 -31.46 0.60 4.12
N THR A 273 -30.40 1.33 3.74
CA THR A 273 -29.99 2.55 4.46
C THR A 273 -31.04 3.66 4.43
N LEU A 274 -31.90 3.69 3.40
CA LEU A 274 -33.04 4.61 3.28
C LEU A 274 -34.32 4.09 3.94
N GLY A 275 -34.28 2.90 4.54
CA GLY A 275 -35.47 2.23 5.10
C GLY A 275 -36.27 1.45 4.05
N GLU A 276 -35.76 1.33 2.83
CA GLU A 276 -36.36 0.54 1.76
C GLU A 276 -35.74 -0.84 1.71
N PHE A 277 -36.44 -1.81 2.28
CA PHE A 277 -35.95 -3.18 2.34
C PHE A 277 -36.63 -4.04 1.26
N PRO A 278 -35.92 -5.04 0.71
CA PRO A 278 -36.54 -6.02 -0.16
C PRO A 278 -37.61 -6.82 0.60
N PRO A 279 -38.76 -7.14 -0.01
CA PRO A 279 -39.76 -8.03 0.58
C PRO A 279 -39.26 -9.48 0.56
N ASP A 280 -39.62 -10.24 1.59
CA ASP A 280 -39.54 -11.72 1.62
C ASP A 280 -38.17 -12.32 1.24
N VAL A 281 -37.07 -11.76 1.76
CA VAL A 281 -35.72 -12.33 1.58
C VAL A 281 -35.41 -13.34 2.69
N ASP A 282 -35.08 -14.57 2.30
CA ASP A 282 -34.54 -15.58 3.22
C ASP A 282 -33.11 -15.18 3.63
N ALA A 283 -32.98 -14.69 4.85
CA ALA A 283 -31.69 -14.27 5.40
C ALA A 283 -30.66 -15.40 5.46
N ALA A 284 -31.10 -16.65 5.59
CA ALA A 284 -30.24 -17.82 5.71
C ALA A 284 -29.73 -18.35 4.35
N ALA A 285 -30.25 -17.84 3.23
CA ALA A 285 -29.89 -18.35 1.90
C ALA A 285 -28.37 -18.30 1.67
N ASP A 286 -27.78 -19.46 1.32
CA ASP A 286 -26.34 -19.63 1.13
C ASP A 286 -25.76 -18.78 -0.01
N SER A 287 -26.61 -18.28 -0.90
CA SER A 287 -26.23 -17.35 -1.96
C SER A 287 -25.79 -15.97 -1.42
N HIS A 288 -26.12 -15.65 -0.16
CA HIS A 288 -25.85 -14.35 0.42
C HIS A 288 -24.42 -14.17 0.93
N SER A 289 -23.79 -13.06 0.55
CA SER A 289 -22.44 -12.73 1.05
C SER A 289 -22.45 -12.35 2.54
N PRO A 290 -21.37 -12.64 3.30
CA PRO A 290 -21.25 -12.24 4.70
C PRO A 290 -21.39 -10.72 4.91
N ASP A 291 -20.83 -9.92 4.01
CA ASP A 291 -20.97 -8.46 3.97
C ASP A 291 -22.43 -8.03 3.86
N TYR A 292 -23.20 -8.68 2.98
CA TYR A 292 -24.61 -8.37 2.78
C TYR A 292 -25.43 -8.69 4.04
N ARG A 293 -25.24 -9.88 4.64
CA ARG A 293 -25.93 -10.27 5.88
C ARG A 293 -25.65 -9.29 7.02
N THR A 294 -24.37 -8.95 7.22
CA THR A 294 -23.92 -7.97 8.22
C THR A 294 -24.53 -6.58 7.97
N GLY A 295 -24.52 -6.13 6.71
CA GLY A 295 -25.10 -4.86 6.31
C GLY A 295 -26.61 -4.80 6.54
N MET A 296 -27.34 -5.86 6.19
CA MET A 296 -28.79 -5.96 6.37
C MET A 296 -29.19 -6.03 7.85
N ALA A 297 -28.43 -6.74 8.69
CA ALA A 297 -28.60 -6.71 10.15
C ALA A 297 -28.43 -5.28 10.68
N THR A 298 -27.37 -4.60 10.29
CA THR A 298 -27.08 -3.21 10.70
C THR A 298 -28.20 -2.25 10.26
N ALA A 299 -28.63 -2.32 9.01
CA ALA A 299 -29.69 -1.47 8.48
C ALA A 299 -31.04 -1.75 9.17
N SER A 300 -31.35 -3.02 9.45
CA SER A 300 -32.56 -3.42 10.17
C SER A 300 -32.60 -2.84 11.58
N ILE A 301 -31.47 -2.87 12.30
CA ILE A 301 -31.33 -2.23 13.61
C ILE A 301 -31.55 -0.71 13.50
N ALA A 302 -30.87 -0.05 12.55
CA ALA A 302 -30.95 1.40 12.37
C ALA A 302 -32.39 1.88 12.12
N HIS A 303 -33.18 1.09 11.40
CA HIS A 303 -34.59 1.37 11.10
C HIS A 303 -35.58 0.68 12.06
N ARG A 304 -35.10 0.12 13.18
CA ARG A 304 -35.91 -0.50 14.25
C ARG A 304 -36.80 -1.66 13.77
N ARG A 305 -36.36 -2.40 12.76
CA ARG A 305 -37.03 -3.60 12.23
C ARG A 305 -36.57 -4.85 12.99
N TRP A 306 -36.98 -4.98 14.25
CA TRP A 306 -36.46 -6.01 15.18
C TRP A 306 -36.60 -7.44 14.67
N GLY A 307 -37.77 -7.82 14.14
CA GLY A 307 -37.96 -9.18 13.59
C GLY A 307 -37.09 -9.48 12.37
N ALA A 308 -36.75 -8.48 11.55
CA ALA A 308 -35.79 -8.66 10.46
C ALA A 308 -34.35 -8.68 11.00
N ALA A 309 -34.04 -7.82 11.98
CA ALA A 309 -32.73 -7.77 12.60
C ALA A 309 -32.34 -9.11 13.23
N THR A 310 -33.25 -9.77 13.96
CA THR A 310 -32.98 -11.10 14.54
C THR A 310 -32.66 -12.12 13.44
N GLY A 311 -33.49 -12.21 12.40
CA GLY A 311 -33.25 -13.12 11.28
C GLY A 311 -31.91 -12.90 10.58
N TRP A 312 -31.53 -11.64 10.33
CA TRP A 312 -30.23 -11.32 9.72
C TRP A 312 -29.03 -11.59 10.65
N ILE A 313 -29.19 -11.37 11.97
CA ILE A 313 -28.15 -11.67 12.97
C ILE A 313 -27.95 -13.18 13.11
N ASP A 314 -29.03 -13.95 13.13
CA ASP A 314 -28.98 -15.41 13.24
C ASP A 314 -28.33 -16.06 12.03
N ALA A 315 -28.43 -15.41 10.86
CA ALA A 315 -27.80 -15.83 9.61
C ALA A 315 -26.31 -15.44 9.51
N LEU A 316 -25.74 -14.68 10.45
CA LEU A 316 -24.29 -14.42 10.46
C LEU A 316 -23.50 -15.71 10.72
N ASP A 317 -22.24 -15.74 10.28
CA ASP A 317 -21.33 -16.80 10.69
C ASP A 317 -21.13 -16.78 12.22
N VAL A 318 -20.77 -17.93 12.79
CA VAL A 318 -20.66 -18.10 14.25
C VAL A 318 -19.68 -17.10 14.87
N ALA A 319 -18.54 -16.86 14.22
CA ALA A 319 -17.52 -15.96 14.74
C ALA A 319 -18.01 -14.51 14.80
N SER A 320 -18.74 -14.07 13.78
CA SER A 320 -19.41 -12.76 13.77
C SER A 320 -20.48 -12.69 14.85
N ARG A 321 -21.45 -13.62 14.86
CA ARG A 321 -22.61 -13.61 15.77
C ARG A 321 -22.22 -13.58 17.25
N ASP A 322 -21.12 -14.24 17.62
CA ASP A 322 -20.67 -14.34 19.01
C ASP A 322 -19.94 -13.10 19.53
N THR A 323 -19.67 -12.11 18.67
CA THR A 323 -19.12 -10.81 19.10
C THR A 323 -20.10 -10.07 20.02
N LEU A 324 -19.55 -9.24 20.91
CA LEU A 324 -20.34 -8.44 21.87
C LEU A 324 -21.41 -7.59 21.18
N GLN A 325 -21.11 -7.04 20.00
CA GLN A 325 -22.04 -6.23 19.22
C GLN A 325 -23.33 -6.99 18.90
N TRP A 326 -23.21 -8.17 18.29
CA TRP A 326 -24.37 -8.90 17.79
C TRP A 326 -25.16 -9.58 18.92
N ARG A 327 -24.47 -10.07 19.96
CA ARG A 327 -25.13 -10.55 21.19
C ARG A 327 -25.95 -9.47 21.89
N TYR A 328 -25.42 -8.25 21.97
CA TYR A 328 -26.15 -7.12 22.54
C TYR A 328 -27.41 -6.80 21.72
N TRP A 329 -27.28 -6.69 20.39
CA TRP A 329 -28.41 -6.36 19.54
C TRP A 329 -29.47 -7.46 19.49
N LEU A 330 -29.06 -8.73 19.56
CA LEU A 330 -29.98 -9.86 19.67
C LEU A 330 -30.74 -9.86 21.00
N GLY A 331 -30.09 -9.53 22.12
CA GLY A 331 -30.76 -9.44 23.43
C GLY A 331 -31.67 -8.21 23.58
N ARG A 332 -31.50 -7.20 22.74
CA ARG A 332 -32.31 -5.96 22.72
C ARG A 332 -33.50 -6.02 21.77
N ALA A 333 -33.36 -6.76 20.67
CA ALA A 333 -34.42 -6.95 19.67
C ALA A 333 -35.56 -7.77 20.26
#